data_AF-A0AAD8QWW9-F1
#
_entry.id   AF-A0AAD8QWW9-F1
#
_cell.length_a   1.000
_cell.length_b   1.000
_cell.length_c   1.000
_cell.angle_alpha   90.00
_cell.angle_beta   90.00
_cell.angle_gamma   90.00
#
_symmetry.space_group_name_H-M   'P 1'
#
loop_
_entity.id
_entity.type
_entity.pdbx_description
1 polymer ?
#
loop_
_entity_poly.entity_id
_entity_poly.type
_entity_poly.pdbx_seq_one_letter_code
_entity_poly.pdbx_strand_id
1 'polypeptide(L)'
;MVSKVLKRDLWRCQTFNNLKTLFLGGWCIGTDLHALVYFLRRSPALEKLTVWIHQVGASGLPLKMDNLESKATNTSFNCEHLKKVKIRCPRGDRRAQNIVNVILANAISPPEIVIDQHTPWE
;
A
#
# COMPACT_ATOMS: atom_id res chain seq x y z
N MET A 1 -15.68 -6.90 2.65
CA MET A 1 -16.40 -5.62 2.48
C MET A 1 -15.72 -4.59 3.39
N VAL A 2 -14.90 -3.68 2.86
CA VAL A 2 -14.41 -2.56 3.69
C VAL A 2 -15.62 -1.70 4.01
N SER A 3 -15.91 -1.43 5.29
CA SER A 3 -17.10 -0.64 5.62
C SER A 3 -17.03 0.69 4.86
N LYS A 4 -18.12 1.08 4.21
CA LYS A 4 -18.19 2.38 3.50
C LYS A 4 -17.82 3.54 4.43
N VAL A 5 -18.02 3.34 5.73
CA VAL A 5 -17.62 4.21 6.83
C VAL A 5 -16.11 4.41 6.88
N LEU A 6 -15.30 3.34 6.92
CA LEU A 6 -13.84 3.43 6.97
C LEU A 6 -13.28 4.22 5.78
N LYS A 7 -13.73 3.94 4.56
CA LYS A 7 -13.29 4.70 3.38
C LYS A 7 -13.65 6.17 3.52
N ARG A 8 -14.90 6.50 3.84
CA ARG A 8 -15.37 7.89 3.97
C ARG A 8 -14.62 8.67 5.05
N ASP A 9 -14.37 8.04 6.18
CA ASP A 9 -13.73 8.70 7.32
C ASP A 9 -12.22 8.83 7.10
N LEU A 10 -11.60 7.88 6.40
CA LEU A 10 -10.22 7.98 5.91
C LEU A 10 -10.00 9.25 5.08
N TRP A 11 -10.90 9.55 4.13
CA TRP A 11 -10.79 10.76 3.30
C TRP A 11 -10.85 12.06 4.10
N ARG A 12 -11.44 12.02 5.30
CA ARG A 12 -11.60 13.17 6.20
C ARG A 12 -10.47 13.29 7.23
N CYS A 13 -9.60 12.29 7.37
CA CYS A 13 -8.47 12.33 8.31
C CYS A 13 -7.48 13.44 7.94
N GLN A 14 -6.99 14.18 8.94
CA GLN A 14 -5.89 15.14 8.81
C GLN A 14 -4.53 14.46 8.54
N THR A 15 -3.49 15.25 8.30
CA THR A 15 -2.12 14.75 8.10
C THR A 15 -1.58 14.15 9.40
N PHE A 16 -1.04 12.94 9.32
CA PHE A 16 -0.34 12.23 10.37
C PHE A 16 1.12 12.71 10.48
N ASN A 17 1.31 13.94 10.96
CA ASN A 17 2.62 14.61 10.97
C ASN A 17 3.71 13.88 11.77
N ASN A 18 3.34 13.07 12.77
CA ASN A 18 4.28 12.37 13.66
C ASN A 18 4.32 10.85 13.43
N LEU A 19 3.62 10.34 12.41
CA LEU A 19 3.54 8.91 12.18
C LEU A 19 4.81 8.40 11.51
N LYS A 20 5.65 7.73 12.30
CA LYS A 20 6.93 7.16 11.84
C LYS A 20 6.82 5.75 11.29
N THR A 21 5.88 4.96 11.79
CA THR A 21 5.67 3.58 11.35
C THR A 21 4.21 3.37 11.02
N LEU A 22 3.95 2.78 9.86
CA LEU A 22 2.61 2.47 9.39
C LEU A 22 2.53 0.98 9.04
N PHE A 23 1.52 0.32 9.59
CA PHE A 23 1.17 -1.05 9.26
C PHE A 23 -0.17 -1.08 8.53
N LEU A 24 -0.22 -1.71 7.37
CA LEU A 24 -1.43 -1.85 6.57
C LEU A 24 -1.71 -3.33 6.26
N GLY A 25 -2.97 -3.74 6.42
CA GLY A 25 -3.41 -5.09 6.05
C GLY A 25 -3.87 -5.18 4.60
N GLY A 26 -4.12 -6.38 4.11
CA GLY A 26 -4.45 -6.65 2.69
C GLY A 26 -5.69 -5.92 2.15
N TRP A 27 -6.55 -5.38 3.04
CA TRP A 27 -7.69 -4.54 2.67
C TRP A 27 -7.29 -3.21 2.00
N CYS A 28 -6.09 -2.69 2.26
CA CYS A 28 -5.61 -1.46 1.63
C CYS A 28 -5.03 -1.70 0.22
N ILE A 29 -4.85 -2.97 -0.15
CA ILE A 29 -4.28 -3.44 -1.41
C ILE A 29 -5.43 -3.94 -2.30
N GLY A 30 -6.42 -3.06 -2.52
CA GLY A 30 -7.51 -3.27 -3.47
C GLY A 30 -7.07 -3.00 -4.91
N THR A 31 -8.04 -2.89 -5.82
CA THR A 31 -7.82 -2.73 -7.27
C THR A 31 -7.09 -1.44 -7.67
N ASP A 32 -7.07 -0.41 -6.82
CA ASP A 32 -6.55 0.93 -7.15
C ASP A 32 -5.34 1.37 -6.30
N LEU A 33 -4.92 0.59 -5.29
CA LEU A 33 -3.90 0.97 -4.29
C LEU A 33 -4.13 2.37 -3.65
N HIS A 34 -5.34 2.92 -3.78
CA HIS A 34 -5.60 4.33 -3.49
C HIS A 34 -5.52 4.61 -1.99
N ALA A 35 -5.93 3.63 -1.18
CA ALA A 35 -5.76 3.70 0.28
C ALA A 35 -4.29 3.77 0.68
N LEU A 36 -3.41 2.97 0.06
CA LEU A 36 -1.97 3.00 0.33
C LEU A 36 -1.38 4.39 0.02
N VAL A 37 -1.62 4.89 -1.19
CA VAL A 37 -1.12 6.22 -1.62
C VAL A 37 -1.66 7.32 -0.71
N TYR A 38 -2.92 7.24 -0.30
CA TYR A 38 -3.52 8.21 0.61
C TYR A 38 -2.78 8.28 1.95
N PHE A 39 -2.49 7.13 2.57
CA PHE A 39 -1.76 7.11 3.83
C PHE A 39 -0.35 7.64 3.70
N LEU A 40 0.35 7.29 2.62
CA LEU A 40 1.69 7.81 2.35
C LEU A 40 1.67 9.33 2.22
N ARG A 41 0.75 9.87 1.42
CA ARG A 41 0.61 11.34 1.26
C ARG A 41 0.29 12.05 2.57
N ARG A 42 -0.45 11.41 3.48
CA ARG A 42 -0.80 11.97 4.79
C ARG A 42 0.23 11.72 5.87
N SER A 43 1.35 11.06 5.59
CA SER A 43 2.34 10.69 6.60
C SER A 43 3.74 11.18 6.20
N PRO A 44 4.01 12.50 6.26
CA PRO A 44 5.28 13.06 5.79
C PRO A 44 6.49 12.56 6.59
N ALA A 45 6.33 12.32 7.89
CA ALA A 45 7.36 11.79 8.78
C ALA A 45 7.52 10.26 8.75
N LEU A 46 6.90 9.57 7.78
CA LEU A 46 6.90 8.12 7.74
C LEU A 46 8.28 7.57 7.41
N GLU A 47 8.82 6.75 8.31
CA GLU A 47 10.13 6.12 8.17
C GLU A 47 10.02 4.65 7.74
N LYS A 48 8.97 3.96 8.19
CA LYS A 48 8.77 2.53 7.94
C LYS A 48 7.33 2.20 7.54
N LEU A 49 7.17 1.59 6.37
CA LEU A 49 5.92 0.99 5.91
C LEU A 49 6.00 -0.53 6.06
N THR A 50 4.95 -1.14 6.59
CA THR A 50 4.74 -2.59 6.54
C THR A 50 3.37 -2.90 5.95
N VAL A 51 3.33 -3.67 4.88
CA VAL A 51 2.10 -4.15 4.25
C VAL A 51 2.00 -5.65 4.47
N TRP A 52 0.89 -6.12 5.04
CA TRP A 52 0.61 -7.53 5.25
C TRP A 52 -0.60 -7.99 4.46
N ILE A 53 -0.36 -8.89 3.51
CA ILE A 53 -1.34 -9.47 2.63
C ILE A 53 -1.62 -10.90 3.13
N HIS A 54 -2.68 -11.09 3.91
CA HIS A 54 -2.92 -12.36 4.59
C HIS A 54 -3.41 -13.48 3.66
N GLN A 55 -4.20 -13.17 2.63
CA GLN A 55 -4.74 -14.17 1.70
C GLN A 55 -4.64 -13.67 0.25
N VAL A 56 -4.41 -14.60 -0.68
CA VAL A 56 -4.78 -14.40 -2.09
C VAL A 56 -6.28 -14.06 -2.08
N GLY A 57 -6.69 -12.95 -2.70
CA GLY A 57 -8.08 -12.48 -2.61
C GLY A 57 -9.07 -13.64 -2.80
N ALA A 58 -10.14 -13.66 -2.01
CA ALA A 58 -11.11 -14.76 -1.83
C ALA A 58 -11.70 -15.38 -3.11
N SER A 59 -11.39 -14.85 -4.29
CA SER A 59 -11.76 -15.41 -5.58
C SER A 59 -10.77 -16.41 -6.16
N GLY A 60 -9.49 -16.49 -5.73
CA GLY A 60 -8.45 -17.27 -6.43
C GLY A 60 -8.16 -16.80 -7.87
N LEU A 61 -9.08 -16.03 -8.45
CA LEU A 61 -8.91 -15.25 -9.65
C LEU A 61 -8.05 -14.04 -9.32
N PRO A 62 -7.07 -13.71 -10.19
CA PRO A 62 -6.43 -12.41 -10.13
C PRO A 62 -7.55 -11.38 -10.10
N LEU A 63 -7.55 -10.51 -9.08
CA LEU A 63 -8.34 -9.29 -9.16
C LEU A 63 -7.91 -8.67 -10.48
N LYS A 64 -8.81 -8.67 -11.47
CA LYS A 64 -8.60 -7.92 -12.71
C LYS A 64 -8.39 -6.50 -12.23
N MET A 65 -7.12 -6.10 -12.17
CA MET A 65 -6.76 -4.71 -12.24
C MET A 65 -7.11 -4.37 -13.67
N ASP A 66 -8.39 -4.03 -13.88
CA ASP A 66 -8.79 -3.32 -15.09
C ASP A 66 -7.81 -2.17 -15.21
N ASN A 67 -7.22 -2.09 -16.40
CA ASN A 67 -6.15 -1.21 -16.79
C ASN A 67 -6.11 0.04 -15.91
N LEU A 68 -4.98 0.24 -15.24
CA LEU A 68 -4.62 1.46 -14.52
C LEU A 68 -4.48 2.62 -15.53
N GLU A 69 -5.57 2.92 -16.21
CA GLU A 69 -5.77 4.04 -17.10
C GLU A 69 -7.01 4.76 -16.59
N SER A 70 -6.85 5.48 -15.48
CA SER A 70 -7.50 6.77 -15.26
C SER A 70 -7.21 7.28 -13.85
N LYS A 71 -6.56 8.44 -13.77
CA LYS A 71 -6.53 9.38 -12.62
C LYS A 71 -5.57 9.16 -11.44
N ALA A 72 -4.66 8.19 -11.43
CA ALA A 72 -3.58 8.17 -10.41
C ALA A 72 -2.33 8.99 -10.81
N THR A 73 -2.32 9.57 -12.01
CA THR A 73 -1.17 10.29 -12.57
C THR A 73 -1.17 11.75 -12.10
N ASN A 74 -0.71 11.98 -10.87
CA ASN A 74 0.01 13.19 -10.43
C ASN A 74 0.25 13.25 -8.90
N THR A 75 -0.02 12.19 -8.14
CA THR A 75 0.17 12.23 -6.68
C THR A 75 1.45 11.53 -6.26
N SER A 76 2.57 12.23 -6.44
CA SER A 76 3.75 12.03 -5.58
C SER A 76 3.31 12.08 -4.11
N PHE A 77 3.83 11.17 -3.28
CA PHE A 77 3.54 11.18 -1.83
C PHE A 77 4.74 11.74 -1.06
N ASN A 78 4.47 12.57 -0.06
CA ASN A 78 5.45 13.41 0.63
C ASN A 78 6.28 12.67 1.70
N CYS A 79 6.49 11.35 1.56
CA CYS A 79 7.25 10.55 2.52
C CYS A 79 8.76 10.71 2.30
N GLU A 80 9.29 11.90 2.61
CA GLU A 80 10.71 12.25 2.46
C GLU A 80 11.63 11.37 3.30
N HIS A 81 11.11 10.80 4.39
CA HIS A 81 11.89 10.01 5.34
C HIS A 81 11.68 8.51 5.21
N LEU A 82 11.01 8.03 4.15
CA LEU A 82 10.72 6.61 4.00
C LEU A 82 12.02 5.83 3.75
N LYS A 83 12.45 5.07 4.76
CA LYS A 83 13.71 4.30 4.73
C LYS A 83 13.47 2.84 4.43
N LYS A 84 12.35 2.28 4.90
CA LYS A 84 12.08 0.84 4.84
C LYS A 84 10.65 0.53 4.45
N VAL A 85 10.49 -0.38 3.50
CA VAL A 85 9.22 -0.96 3.08
C VAL A 85 9.30 -2.46 3.23
N LYS A 86 8.44 -3.01 4.10
CA LYS A 86 8.32 -4.45 4.32
C LYS A 86 6.99 -4.94 3.76
N ILE A 87 7.02 -5.88 2.84
CA ILE A 87 5.82 -6.48 2.25
C ILE A 87 5.79 -7.94 2.66
N ARG A 88 4.74 -8.34 3.39
CA ARG A 88 4.44 -9.73 3.71
C ARG A 88 3.31 -10.20 2.82
N CYS A 89 3.53 -11.23 2.01
CA CYS A 89 2.52 -11.71 1.08
C CYS A 89 2.62 -13.21 0.80
N PRO A 90 1.55 -13.84 0.25
CA PRO A 90 1.62 -15.20 -0.23
C PRO A 90 2.63 -15.31 -1.38
N ARG A 91 3.28 -16.47 -1.50
CA ARG A 91 4.19 -16.76 -2.62
C ARG A 91 3.47 -16.61 -3.97
N GLY A 92 4.06 -15.82 -4.87
CA GLY A 92 3.51 -15.58 -6.22
C GLY A 92 2.44 -14.49 -6.32
N ASP A 93 2.17 -13.74 -5.24
CA ASP A 93 1.20 -12.66 -5.25
C ASP A 93 1.70 -11.45 -6.05
N ARG A 94 1.06 -11.18 -7.19
CA ARG A 94 1.40 -10.06 -8.10
C ARG A 94 1.18 -8.68 -7.46
N ARG A 95 0.38 -8.58 -6.39
CA ARG A 95 0.13 -7.31 -5.70
C ARG A 95 1.39 -6.76 -5.03
N ALA A 96 2.29 -7.63 -4.57
CA ALA A 96 3.57 -7.20 -4.00
C ALA A 96 4.37 -6.39 -5.02
N GLN A 97 4.43 -6.86 -6.26
CA GLN A 97 5.13 -6.14 -7.34
C GLN A 97 4.46 -4.80 -7.67
N ASN A 98 3.12 -4.73 -7.67
CA ASN A 98 2.41 -3.49 -7.92
C ASN A 98 2.68 -2.45 -6.83
N ILE A 99 2.76 -2.86 -5.56
CA ILE A 99 3.13 -1.99 -4.45
C ILE A 99 4.55 -1.46 -4.66
N VAL A 100 5.50 -2.34 -4.98
CA VAL A 100 6.90 -1.94 -5.24
C VAL A 100 6.97 -0.90 -6.37
N ASN A 101 6.26 -1.14 -7.47
CA ASN A 101 6.24 -0.21 -8.60
C ASN A 101 5.67 1.16 -8.21
N VAL A 102 4.56 1.20 -7.46
CA VAL A 102 3.99 2.46 -6.97
C VAL A 102 4.94 3.17 -6.02
N ILE A 103 5.62 2.44 -5.13
CA ILE A 103 6.58 3.04 -4.20
C ILE A 103 7.74 3.66 -4.97
N LEU A 104 8.37 2.91 -5.87
CA LEU A 104 9.53 3.36 -6.63
C LEU A 104 9.20 4.51 -7.59
N ALA A 105 8.00 4.55 -8.17
CA ALA A 105 7.58 5.61 -9.07
C ALA A 105 7.35 6.97 -8.38
N ASN A 106 7.18 6.99 -7.05
CA ASN A 106 6.74 8.18 -6.32
C ASN A 106 7.65 8.54 -5.14
N ALA A 107 8.56 7.67 -4.71
CA ALA A 107 9.50 7.95 -3.64
C ALA A 107 10.59 8.93 -4.11
N ILE A 108 10.90 9.92 -3.26
CA ILE A 108 11.98 10.89 -3.51
C ILE A 108 13.35 10.20 -3.46
N SER A 109 13.54 9.29 -2.50
CA SER A 109 14.69 8.40 -2.40
C SER A 109 14.22 6.95 -2.30
N PRO A 110 14.84 5.99 -3.00
CA PRO A 110 14.43 4.60 -2.97
C PRO A 110 14.61 4.01 -1.56
N PRO A 111 13.55 3.53 -0.89
CA PRO A 111 13.67 2.87 0.40
C PRO A 111 14.26 1.45 0.25
N GLU A 112 14.77 0.90 1.35
CA GLU A 112 15.06 -0.54 1.45
C GLU A 112 13.75 -1.33 1.36
N ILE A 113 13.59 -2.16 0.34
CA ILE A 113 12.40 -2.99 0.13
C ILE A 113 12.71 -4.43 0.50
N VAL A 114 11.93 -4.98 1.44
CA VAL A 114 12.01 -6.38 1.87
C VAL A 114 10.68 -7.06 1.60
N ILE A 115 10.69 -8.14 0.82
CA ILE A 115 9.51 -8.95 0.53
C ILE A 115 9.65 -10.29 1.27
N ASP A 116 8.85 -10.46 2.31
CA ASP A 116 8.73 -11.70 3.08
C ASP A 116 7.57 -12.51 2.52
N GLN A 117 7.87 -13.65 1.89
CA GLN A 117 6.83 -14.55 1.40
C GLN A 117 6.43 -15.54 2.49
N HIS A 118 5.13 -15.76 2.68
CA HIS A 118 4.59 -16.79 3.55
C HIS A 118 3.74 -17.78 2.76
N THR A 119 3.45 -18.93 3.35
CA THR A 119 2.49 -19.85 2.75
C THR A 119 1.08 -19.24 2.88
N PRO A 120 0.15 -19.48 1.91
CA PRO A 120 -1.18 -18.85 1.91
C PRO A 120 -2.07 -19.17 3.13
N TRP A 121 -1.62 -20.04 4.03
CA TRP A 121 -2.39 -20.66 5.10
C TRP A 121 -1.81 -20.39 6.51
N GLU A 122 -0.82 -19.50 6.61
CA GLU A 122 -0.19 -19.01 7.86
C GLU A 122 -0.77 -17.68 8.36
#